data_AF-A0A8S9X796-F1
#
_entry.id   AF-A0A8S9X796-F1
#
_cell.length_a   1.000
_cell.length_b   1.000
_cell.length_c   1.000
_cell.angle_alpha   90.00
_cell.angle_beta   90.00
_cell.angle_gamma   90.00
#
_symmetry.space_group_name_H-M   'P 1'
#
loop_
_entity.id
_entity.type
_entity.pdbx_description
1 polymer ?
#
loop_
_entity_poly.entity_id
_entity_poly.type
_entity_poly.pdbx_seq_one_letter_code
_entity_poly.pdbx_strand_id
1 'polypeptide(L)'
;MKVIEKEESSYEPPRFSLKPNIKKAWTSEIGEERNAWRDQFKWVLWGLRIFLRLPYSTNSKGQLEIKYISFAFVHWITFFAVYFTLTVRTAWAIICKILTEKMDTVQITILGYNLALALYSFTYPGSLVREYKTLAKSINKWPEFEELCQKCLNTPIKLKTSLACKVGGMLVVPVSALVIYLVQDLIVVVHWVSWILKDVMMLSSVIFMLLYWVLSAFELINIGELIKLRISEELCSLEVKNVEASKIRDLRMAWLGLVEMIKLNTKSWSYIFTYMVLTLLFVIIMTSFGFISILVKENRFDFDLLFVSLSVAALSYIMFECGHRLTHKAGYEICEVLGNVNILNMDKAAKEEVKFFTKAAKMNYPLVTLGGVFIANRAAMTSMVSSIVTNLIVILQLPKDSSSFVHLSNASNNTNIA
;
A
#
# COMPACT_ATOMS: atom_id res chain seq x y z
N MET A 1 35.92 -45.24 -24.15
CA MET A 1 34.98 -44.46 -25.00
C MET A 1 34.58 -43.24 -24.19
N LYS A 2 35.02 -42.05 -24.62
CA LYS A 2 34.84 -40.74 -23.96
C LYS A 2 33.42 -40.20 -24.17
N VAL A 3 32.84 -39.56 -23.16
CA VAL A 3 31.92 -38.40 -23.26
C VAL A 3 32.05 -37.62 -21.93
N ILE A 4 33.05 -36.74 -21.78
CA ILE A 4 33.00 -35.26 -21.91
C ILE A 4 31.94 -34.60 -21.02
N GLU A 5 32.46 -33.99 -19.93
CA GLU A 5 31.84 -33.00 -19.04
C GLU A 5 31.27 -31.79 -19.81
N LYS A 6 30.19 -31.21 -19.28
CA LYS A 6 29.82 -29.83 -19.58
C LYS A 6 29.40 -29.13 -18.28
N GLU A 7 30.28 -28.25 -17.82
CA GLU A 7 30.09 -27.33 -16.72
C GLU A 7 28.87 -26.42 -16.96
N GLU A 8 27.88 -26.46 -16.05
CA GLU A 8 26.93 -25.38 -15.89
C GLU A 8 27.56 -24.30 -15.00
N SER A 9 28.08 -23.24 -15.63
CA SER A 9 28.54 -22.06 -14.90
C SER A 9 27.33 -21.35 -14.28
N SER A 10 27.25 -21.30 -12.95
CA SER A 10 26.32 -20.45 -12.23
C SER A 10 26.69 -18.98 -12.45
N TYR A 11 25.92 -18.28 -13.27
CA TYR A 11 26.05 -16.83 -13.41
C TYR A 11 25.32 -16.14 -12.25
N GLU A 12 26.03 -15.89 -11.15
CA GLU A 12 25.55 -14.95 -10.12
C GLU A 12 25.76 -13.51 -10.62
N PRO A 13 24.73 -12.65 -10.63
CA PRO A 13 24.93 -11.24 -10.93
C PRO A 13 25.77 -10.60 -9.82
N PRO A 14 26.66 -9.64 -10.16
CA PRO A 14 27.56 -9.05 -9.17
C PRO A 14 26.75 -8.34 -8.07
N ARG A 15 26.83 -8.86 -6.85
CA ARG A 15 26.41 -8.13 -5.65
C ARG A 15 27.37 -6.97 -5.46
N PHE A 16 26.93 -5.77 -5.80
CA PHE A 16 27.65 -4.54 -5.48
C PHE A 16 27.63 -4.33 -3.96
N SER A 17 28.60 -4.92 -3.25
CA SER A 17 28.89 -4.55 -1.86
C SER A 17 29.86 -3.37 -1.87
N LEU A 18 29.39 -2.20 -1.45
CA LEU A 18 30.26 -1.05 -1.16
C LEU A 18 31.40 -1.48 -0.23
N LYS A 19 32.66 -1.22 -0.64
CA LYS A 19 33.85 -1.57 0.12
C LYS A 19 33.78 -0.96 1.54
N PRO A 20 34.14 -1.72 2.60
CA PRO A 20 33.97 -1.29 3.98
C PRO A 20 34.75 -0.03 4.38
N ASN A 21 35.89 0.26 3.73
CA ASN A 21 36.67 1.47 3.98
C ASN A 21 36.01 2.75 3.45
N ILE A 22 35.21 2.65 2.39
CA ILE A 22 34.38 3.77 1.91
C ILE A 22 33.24 3.97 2.92
N LYS A 23 32.59 2.91 3.38
CA LYS A 23 31.52 2.99 4.38
C LYS A 23 31.92 3.67 5.70
N LYS A 24 33.19 3.57 6.12
CA LYS A 24 33.73 4.21 7.33
C LYS A 24 34.05 5.69 7.15
N ALA A 25 34.67 6.09 6.03
CA ALA A 25 34.92 7.50 5.74
C ALA A 25 33.60 8.28 5.54
N TRP A 26 32.61 7.63 4.93
CA TRP A 26 31.28 8.22 4.70
C TRP A 26 30.42 8.32 5.96
N THR A 27 30.73 7.61 7.06
CA THR A 27 29.91 7.68 8.29
C THR A 27 30.47 8.60 9.36
N SER A 28 31.74 9.04 9.23
CA SER A 28 32.38 9.91 10.22
C SER A 28 32.17 11.41 9.98
N GLU A 29 31.82 11.82 8.76
CA GLU A 29 31.50 13.24 8.45
C GLU A 29 30.00 13.56 8.63
N ILE A 30 29.14 12.54 8.83
CA ILE A 30 27.67 12.69 8.96
C ILE A 30 27.28 12.94 10.43
N GLY A 31 27.97 13.86 11.08
CA GLY A 31 27.45 14.51 12.29
C GLY A 31 26.50 15.63 11.88
N GLU A 32 25.20 15.44 12.12
CA GLU A 32 24.18 16.51 12.10
C GLU A 32 23.69 17.10 10.76
N GLU A 33 23.86 16.46 9.60
CA GLU A 33 23.07 16.87 8.42
C GLU A 33 21.60 16.40 8.53
N ARG A 34 20.68 17.37 8.65
CA ARG A 34 19.23 17.17 8.72
C ARG A 34 18.72 16.35 7.53
N ASN A 35 18.18 15.17 7.81
CA ASN A 35 17.46 14.34 6.84
C ASN A 35 16.16 15.05 6.40
N ALA A 36 16.17 15.75 5.26
CA ALA A 36 15.03 16.51 4.76
C ALA A 36 13.76 15.66 4.60
N TRP A 37 13.90 14.43 4.10
CA TRP A 37 12.78 13.48 4.04
C TRP A 37 12.18 13.16 5.43
N ARG A 38 13.01 12.92 6.45
CA ARG A 38 12.51 12.57 7.80
C ARG A 38 11.76 13.72 8.45
N ASP A 39 12.18 14.95 8.23
CA ASP A 39 11.53 16.13 8.81
C ASP A 39 10.15 16.36 8.20
N GLN A 40 9.95 16.04 6.92
CA GLN A 40 8.65 16.16 6.26
C GLN A 40 7.68 15.05 6.66
N PHE A 41 8.17 13.81 6.69
CA PHE A 41 7.37 12.63 7.03
C PHE A 41 7.20 12.44 8.54
N LYS A 42 7.83 13.27 9.37
CA LYS A 42 7.82 13.16 10.84
C LYS A 42 6.42 12.96 11.41
N TRP A 43 5.45 13.76 10.97
CA TRP A 43 4.07 13.70 11.48
C TRP A 43 3.37 12.39 11.15
N VAL A 44 3.59 11.88 9.94
CA VAL A 44 3.03 10.60 9.49
C VAL A 44 3.70 9.45 10.25
N LEU A 45 5.02 9.51 10.44
CA LEU A 45 5.75 8.51 11.22
C LEU A 45 5.33 8.53 12.70
N TRP A 46 5.06 9.70 13.27
CA TRP A 46 4.50 9.84 14.62
C TRP A 46 3.08 9.28 14.71
N GLY A 47 2.22 9.58 13.73
CA GLY A 47 0.88 9.01 13.64
C GLY A 47 0.92 7.48 13.57
N LEU A 48 1.76 6.91 12.69
CA LEU A 48 1.97 5.45 12.61
C LEU A 48 2.47 4.86 13.93
N ARG A 49 3.28 5.58 14.70
CA ARG A 49 3.74 5.13 16.03
C ARG A 49 2.62 5.15 17.07
N ILE A 50 1.84 6.24 17.13
CA ILE A 50 0.73 6.40 18.09
C ILE A 50 -0.37 5.38 17.80
N PHE A 51 -0.76 5.21 16.54
CA PHE A 51 -1.82 4.29 16.11
C PHE A 51 -1.35 2.86 15.89
N LEU A 52 -0.34 2.45 16.66
CA LEU A 52 0.13 1.07 16.83
C LEU A 52 0.69 0.41 15.56
N ARG A 53 1.05 1.16 14.52
CA ARG A 53 1.60 0.61 13.27
C ARG A 53 3.09 0.35 13.35
N LEU A 54 3.83 1.01 14.24
CA LEU A 54 5.29 0.88 14.26
C LEU A 54 5.91 1.07 15.65
N PRO A 55 6.41 0.02 16.31
CA PRO A 55 7.18 0.14 17.55
C PRO A 55 8.67 0.36 17.24
N TYR A 56 9.03 1.47 16.60
CA TYR A 56 10.44 1.82 16.39
C TYR A 56 11.00 2.63 17.56
N SER A 57 12.28 2.41 17.84
CA SER A 57 13.16 3.26 18.64
C SER A 57 14.19 3.91 17.71
N THR A 58 14.63 5.11 18.01
CA THR A 58 15.78 5.72 17.35
C THR A 58 17.06 5.22 18.02
N ASN A 59 18.02 4.75 17.24
CA ASN A 59 19.37 4.43 17.72
C ASN A 59 20.19 5.74 17.83
N SER A 60 21.37 5.70 18.46
CA SER A 60 22.30 6.83 18.62
C SER A 60 22.73 7.46 17.30
N LYS A 61 22.61 6.72 16.18
CA LYS A 61 22.87 7.18 14.81
C LYS A 61 21.63 7.78 14.10
N GLY A 62 20.51 7.98 14.79
CA GLY A 62 19.26 8.48 14.21
C GLY A 62 18.49 7.47 13.32
N GLN A 63 18.99 6.25 13.18
CA GLN A 63 18.32 5.17 12.43
C GLN A 63 17.19 4.53 13.25
N LEU A 64 16.14 4.07 12.57
CA LEU A 64 15.04 3.33 13.20
C LEU A 64 15.47 1.89 13.46
N GLU A 65 15.45 1.50 14.72
CA GLU A 65 15.74 0.15 15.21
C GLU A 65 14.58 -0.31 16.07
N ILE A 66 14.35 -1.62 16.11
CA ILE A 66 13.34 -2.19 17.00
C ILE A 66 14.05 -2.78 18.21
N LYS A 67 13.71 -2.22 19.37
CA LYS A 67 14.16 -2.71 20.66
C LYS A 67 12.98 -3.37 21.35
N TYR A 68 13.07 -4.69 21.53
CA TYR A 68 12.03 -5.51 22.15
C TYR A 68 11.73 -5.10 23.60
N ILE A 69 12.67 -4.43 24.27
CA ILE A 69 12.49 -3.86 25.61
C ILE A 69 12.64 -2.34 25.47
N SER A 70 11.63 -1.70 24.86
CA SER A 70 11.54 -0.24 24.78
C SER A 70 10.15 0.21 25.16
N PHE A 71 10.03 1.43 25.68
CA PHE A 71 8.73 2.04 26.01
C PHE A 71 7.74 1.98 24.83
N ALA A 72 8.25 2.18 23.60
CA ALA A 72 7.45 2.09 22.37
C ALA A 72 6.88 0.66 22.15
N PHE A 73 7.67 -0.36 22.43
CA PHE A 73 7.25 -1.75 22.27
C PHE A 73 6.25 -2.19 23.35
N VAL A 74 6.47 -1.77 24.61
CA VAL A 74 5.52 -2.03 25.71
C VAL A 74 4.19 -1.33 25.43
N HIS A 75 4.22 -0.05 25.05
CA HIS A 75 3.02 0.69 24.62
C HIS A 75 2.28 -0.05 23.50
N TRP A 76 3.02 -0.50 22.48
CA TRP A 76 2.45 -1.23 21.34
C TRP A 76 1.75 -2.52 21.78
N ILE A 77 2.38 -3.35 22.61
CA ILE A 77 1.78 -4.59 23.13
C ILE A 77 0.52 -4.29 23.95
N THR A 78 0.59 -3.37 24.91
CA THR A 78 -0.52 -3.09 25.82
C THR A 78 -1.75 -2.59 25.08
N PHE A 79 -1.57 -1.59 24.21
CA PHE A 79 -2.68 -1.06 23.42
C PHE A 79 -3.19 -2.06 22.40
N PHE A 80 -2.30 -2.86 21.80
CA PHE A 80 -2.73 -3.93 20.90
C PHE A 80 -3.56 -4.98 21.63
N ALA A 81 -3.19 -5.37 22.86
CA ALA A 81 -3.96 -6.30 23.67
C ALA A 81 -5.36 -5.74 23.99
N VAL A 82 -5.46 -4.47 24.38
CA VAL A 82 -6.75 -3.79 24.60
C VAL A 82 -7.58 -3.79 23.32
N TYR A 83 -7.01 -3.34 22.20
CA TYR A 83 -7.67 -3.31 20.89
C TYR A 83 -8.19 -4.71 20.46
N PHE A 84 -7.36 -5.74 20.64
CA PHE A 84 -7.69 -7.12 20.30
C PHE A 84 -8.83 -7.65 21.18
N THR A 85 -8.78 -7.44 22.49
CA THR A 85 -9.85 -7.90 23.40
C THR A 85 -11.20 -7.25 23.08
N LEU A 86 -11.22 -5.95 22.77
CA LEU A 86 -12.43 -5.25 22.33
C LEU A 86 -12.95 -5.81 21.01
N THR A 87 -12.05 -6.09 20.06
CA THR A 87 -12.39 -6.69 18.76
C THR A 87 -13.02 -8.08 18.92
N VAL A 88 -12.41 -8.96 19.74
CA VAL A 88 -12.93 -10.30 20.04
C VAL A 88 -14.31 -10.22 20.67
N ARG A 89 -14.50 -9.31 21.64
CA ARG A 89 -15.79 -9.12 22.30
C ARG A 89 -16.87 -8.66 21.32
N THR A 90 -16.56 -7.71 20.44
CA THR A 90 -17.50 -7.26 19.40
C THR A 90 -17.80 -8.37 18.40
N ALA A 91 -16.79 -9.10 17.92
CA ALA A 91 -16.97 -10.22 17.00
C ALA A 91 -17.85 -11.33 17.61
N TRP A 92 -17.61 -11.65 18.88
CA TRP A 92 -18.43 -12.62 19.62
C TRP A 92 -19.88 -12.17 19.74
N ALA A 93 -20.12 -10.90 20.12
CA ALA A 93 -21.46 -10.35 20.21
C ALA A 93 -22.20 -10.39 18.86
N ILE A 94 -21.50 -10.11 17.75
CA ILE A 94 -22.04 -10.20 16.39
C ILE A 94 -22.41 -11.64 16.06
N ILE A 95 -21.53 -12.60 16.31
CA ILE A 95 -21.79 -14.03 16.04
C ILE A 95 -22.98 -14.53 16.85
N CYS A 96 -23.04 -14.22 18.14
CA CYS A 96 -24.18 -14.57 18.98
C CYS A 96 -25.48 -14.01 18.40
N LYS A 97 -25.50 -12.72 18.04
CA LYS A 97 -26.69 -12.08 17.46
C LYS A 97 -27.13 -12.76 16.17
N ILE A 98 -26.18 -13.14 15.30
CA ILE A 98 -26.47 -13.86 14.06
C ILE A 98 -27.11 -15.22 14.32
N LEU A 99 -26.68 -15.92 15.38
CA LEU A 99 -27.14 -17.28 15.70
C LEU A 99 -28.47 -17.30 16.46
N THR A 100 -28.78 -16.27 17.24
CA THR A 100 -29.98 -16.26 18.10
C THR A 100 -31.17 -15.53 17.51
N GLU A 101 -30.95 -14.49 16.70
CA GLU A 101 -32.03 -13.62 16.24
C GLU A 101 -32.42 -13.91 14.79
N LYS A 102 -33.74 -13.92 14.51
CA LYS A 102 -34.23 -13.82 13.13
C LYS A 102 -34.07 -12.38 12.68
N MET A 103 -33.15 -12.16 11.75
CA MET A 103 -32.78 -10.82 11.31
C MET A 103 -33.27 -10.54 9.89
N ASP A 104 -33.58 -9.27 9.63
CA ASP A 104 -33.80 -8.81 8.25
C ASP A 104 -32.46 -8.73 7.48
N THR A 105 -32.56 -8.75 6.16
CA THR A 105 -31.44 -8.65 5.22
C THR A 105 -30.52 -7.46 5.50
N VAL A 106 -31.08 -6.32 5.93
CA VAL A 106 -30.30 -5.12 6.27
C VAL A 106 -29.43 -5.35 7.50
N GLN A 107 -30.00 -5.95 8.55
CA GLN A 107 -29.27 -6.25 9.78
C GLN A 107 -28.15 -7.26 9.54
N ILE A 108 -28.41 -8.31 8.73
CA ILE A 108 -27.37 -9.26 8.30
C ILE A 108 -26.23 -8.54 7.59
N THR A 109 -26.57 -7.56 6.75
CA THR A 109 -25.58 -6.78 6.01
C THR A 109 -24.69 -5.95 6.94
N ILE A 110 -25.30 -5.22 7.87
CA ILE A 110 -24.60 -4.41 8.87
C ILE A 110 -23.68 -5.29 9.72
N LEU A 111 -24.17 -6.46 10.16
CA LEU A 111 -23.38 -7.39 10.96
C LEU A 111 -22.21 -7.99 10.16
N GLY A 112 -22.43 -8.35 8.90
CA GLY A 112 -21.37 -8.85 8.02
C GLY A 112 -20.29 -7.80 7.75
N TYR A 113 -20.68 -6.53 7.53
CA TYR A 113 -19.76 -5.39 7.45
C TYR A 113 -18.88 -5.27 8.71
N ASN A 114 -19.48 -5.27 9.90
CA ASN A 114 -18.74 -5.17 11.17
C ASN A 114 -17.83 -6.39 11.40
N LEU A 115 -18.26 -7.59 11.00
CA LEU A 115 -17.46 -8.81 11.08
C LEU A 115 -16.22 -8.72 10.18
N ALA A 116 -16.34 -8.14 8.98
CA ALA A 116 -15.21 -7.92 8.09
C ALA A 116 -14.17 -6.98 8.69
N LEU A 117 -14.62 -5.89 9.31
CA LEU A 117 -13.73 -4.97 10.03
C LEU A 117 -13.03 -5.65 11.21
N ALA A 118 -13.73 -6.55 11.92
CA ALA A 118 -13.12 -7.37 12.95
C ALA A 118 -12.07 -8.34 12.38
N LEU A 119 -12.33 -8.99 11.25
CA LEU A 119 -11.36 -9.86 10.55
C LEU A 119 -10.10 -9.11 10.13
N TYR A 120 -10.22 -7.88 9.63
CA TYR A 120 -9.06 -7.02 9.36
C TYR A 120 -8.22 -6.79 10.63
N SER A 121 -8.89 -6.51 11.74
CA SER A 121 -8.26 -6.31 13.04
C SER A 121 -7.50 -7.54 13.56
N PHE A 122 -7.95 -8.75 13.20
CA PHE A 122 -7.27 -10.01 13.52
C PHE A 122 -6.04 -10.30 12.66
N THR A 123 -6.09 -9.95 11.37
CA THR A 123 -4.99 -10.21 10.41
C THR A 123 -3.86 -9.16 10.51
N TYR A 124 -4.21 -7.99 11.02
CA TYR A 124 -3.30 -6.85 11.20
C TYR A 124 -1.99 -7.16 11.97
N PRO A 125 -1.99 -7.83 13.14
CA PRO A 125 -0.79 -7.96 13.97
C PRO A 125 0.19 -8.95 13.37
N GLY A 126 -0.32 -10.05 12.80
CA GLY A 126 0.48 -11.05 12.11
C GLY A 126 1.20 -10.48 10.89
N SER A 127 0.50 -9.65 10.11
CA SER A 127 1.12 -8.95 8.97
C SER A 127 2.18 -7.95 9.43
N LEU A 128 1.93 -7.20 10.50
CA LEU A 128 2.90 -6.24 11.01
C LEU A 128 4.18 -6.89 11.55
N VAL A 129 4.07 -8.00 12.29
CA VAL A 129 5.23 -8.76 12.82
C VAL A 129 6.14 -9.24 11.70
N ARG A 130 5.58 -9.56 10.53
CA ARG A 130 6.36 -9.99 9.37
C ARG A 130 7.03 -8.84 8.63
N GLU A 131 6.40 -7.66 8.60
CA GLU A 131 6.80 -6.56 7.73
C GLU A 131 7.61 -5.45 8.42
N TYR A 132 7.58 -5.34 9.76
CA TYR A 132 8.21 -4.23 10.47
C TYR A 132 9.72 -4.08 10.17
N LYS A 133 10.44 -5.19 9.92
CA LYS A 133 11.88 -5.16 9.63
C LYS A 133 12.13 -4.51 8.27
N THR A 134 11.30 -4.89 7.29
CA THR A 134 11.36 -4.36 5.94
C THR A 134 10.96 -2.89 5.93
N LEU A 135 9.93 -2.52 6.69
CA LEU A 135 9.48 -1.14 6.83
C LEU A 135 10.53 -0.23 7.48
N ALA A 136 11.16 -0.67 8.58
CA ALA A 136 12.28 0.05 9.19
C ALA A 136 13.46 0.20 8.21
N LYS A 137 13.77 -0.86 7.44
CA LYS A 137 14.79 -0.82 6.39
C LYS A 137 14.43 0.17 5.29
N SER A 138 13.17 0.22 4.84
CA SER A 138 12.69 1.18 3.85
C SER A 138 12.86 2.61 4.33
N ILE A 139 12.42 2.90 5.56
CA ILE A 139 12.53 4.23 6.17
C ILE A 139 14.00 4.65 6.33
N ASN A 140 14.86 3.74 6.76
CA ASN A 140 16.29 4.03 6.97
C ASN A 140 17.06 4.23 5.66
N LYS A 141 16.57 3.72 4.53
CA LYS A 141 17.24 3.82 3.23
C LYS A 141 16.95 5.14 2.50
N TRP A 142 15.89 5.86 2.88
CA TRP A 142 15.53 7.13 2.26
C TRP A 142 16.66 8.17 2.22
N PRO A 143 17.42 8.42 3.31
CA PRO A 143 18.56 9.34 3.26
C PRO A 143 19.64 8.94 2.25
N GLU A 144 20.03 7.67 2.25
CA GLU A 144 21.03 7.15 1.31
C GLU A 144 20.57 7.31 -0.15
N PHE A 145 19.27 7.14 -0.40
CA PHE A 145 18.68 7.35 -1.71
C PHE A 145 18.62 8.83 -2.11
N GLU A 146 18.22 9.70 -1.19
CA GLU A 146 18.15 11.15 -1.42
C GLU A 146 19.54 11.70 -1.78
N GLU A 147 20.56 11.30 -1.04
CA GLU A 147 21.95 11.67 -1.28
C GLU A 147 22.46 11.16 -2.63
N LEU A 148 22.13 9.90 -2.99
CA LEU A 148 22.47 9.33 -4.30
C LEU A 148 21.83 10.14 -5.43
N CYS A 149 20.54 10.46 -5.32
CA CYS A 149 19.84 11.24 -6.34
C CYS A 149 20.35 12.68 -6.42
N GLN A 150 20.68 13.33 -5.30
CA GLN A 150 21.26 14.67 -5.30
C GLN A 150 22.62 14.70 -6.02
N LYS A 151 23.49 13.71 -5.77
CA LYS A 151 24.79 13.58 -6.46
C LYS A 151 24.63 13.30 -7.94
N CYS A 152 23.74 12.39 -8.32
CA CYS A 152 23.58 12.01 -9.72
C CYS A 152 22.84 13.05 -10.57
N LEU A 153 21.93 13.84 -9.97
CA LEU A 153 21.09 14.82 -10.69
C LEU A 153 21.56 16.27 -10.51
N ASN A 154 22.60 16.50 -9.70
CA ASN A 154 23.16 17.81 -9.36
C ASN A 154 22.09 18.86 -8.97
N THR A 155 20.99 18.41 -8.36
CA THR A 155 19.86 19.28 -7.99
C THR A 155 19.43 18.98 -6.57
N PRO A 156 19.23 20.01 -5.72
CA PRO A 156 18.68 19.80 -4.40
C PRO A 156 17.24 19.35 -4.54
N ILE A 157 16.94 18.16 -4.03
CA ILE A 157 15.59 17.60 -4.02
C ILE A 157 14.76 18.41 -3.02
N LYS A 158 14.11 19.48 -3.50
CA LYS A 158 13.17 20.26 -2.70
C LYS A 158 11.82 19.56 -2.73
N LEU A 159 11.61 18.66 -1.76
CA LEU A 159 10.33 18.02 -1.53
C LEU A 159 9.28 19.11 -1.19
N LYS A 160 8.23 19.27 -2.01
CA LYS A 160 7.29 20.42 -1.98
C LYS A 160 6.09 20.24 -1.03
N THR A 161 6.01 19.13 -0.30
CA THR A 161 4.77 18.63 0.35
C THR A 161 4.59 19.07 1.82
N SER A 162 5.15 20.20 2.26
CA SER A 162 5.31 20.41 3.70
C SER A 162 4.08 20.92 4.48
N LEU A 163 3.17 21.72 3.91
CA LEU A 163 2.08 22.34 4.68
C LEU A 163 0.77 21.56 4.61
N ALA A 164 0.31 21.24 3.40
CA ALA A 164 -0.93 20.49 3.19
C ALA A 164 -0.90 19.11 3.86
N CYS A 165 0.26 18.45 3.87
CA CYS A 165 0.44 17.14 4.50
C CYS A 165 0.49 17.22 6.03
N LYS A 166 1.01 18.33 6.59
CA LYS A 166 0.96 18.59 8.04
C LYS A 166 -0.47 18.81 8.51
N VAL A 167 -1.20 19.68 7.81
CA VAL A 167 -2.61 19.96 8.09
C VAL A 167 -3.45 18.70 7.91
N GLY A 168 -3.26 17.98 6.79
CA GLY A 168 -3.93 16.71 6.54
C GLY A 168 -3.65 15.65 7.61
N GLY A 169 -2.39 15.51 8.05
CA GLY A 169 -2.00 14.59 9.12
C GLY A 169 -2.65 14.92 10.47
N MET A 170 -2.78 16.20 10.83
CA MET A 170 -3.45 16.64 12.05
C MET A 170 -4.97 16.39 12.00
N LEU A 171 -5.57 16.49 10.83
CA LEU A 171 -7.01 16.29 10.63
C LEU A 171 -7.42 14.81 10.59
N VAL A 172 -6.49 13.86 10.47
CA VAL A 172 -6.81 12.43 10.37
C VAL A 172 -7.69 11.95 11.53
N VAL A 173 -7.32 12.30 12.76
CA VAL A 173 -8.03 11.84 13.97
C VAL A 173 -9.43 12.46 14.08
N PRO A 174 -9.62 13.80 14.00
CA PRO A 174 -10.96 14.38 14.07
C PRO A 174 -11.84 13.96 12.89
N VAL A 175 -11.29 13.80 11.69
CA VAL A 175 -12.05 13.27 10.54
C VAL A 175 -12.45 11.83 10.78
N SER A 176 -11.57 10.99 11.34
CA SER A 176 -11.92 9.61 11.69
C SER A 176 -13.04 9.56 12.72
N ALA A 177 -12.95 10.38 13.76
CA ALA A 177 -13.99 10.48 14.78
C ALA A 177 -15.33 10.96 14.19
N LEU A 178 -15.30 11.95 13.31
CA LEU A 178 -16.50 12.43 12.61
C LEU A 178 -17.12 11.34 11.72
N VAL A 179 -16.32 10.63 10.93
CA VAL A 179 -16.82 9.53 10.10
C VAL A 179 -17.47 8.44 10.96
N ILE A 180 -16.80 8.02 12.02
CA ILE A 180 -17.30 6.98 12.94
C ILE A 180 -18.55 7.44 13.70
N TYR A 181 -18.67 8.75 13.98
CA TYR A 181 -19.90 9.34 14.51
C TYR A 181 -21.05 9.31 13.48
N LEU A 182 -20.79 9.71 12.24
CA LEU A 182 -21.80 9.72 11.17
C LEU A 182 -22.33 8.32 10.87
N VAL A 183 -21.51 7.28 11.01
CA VAL A 183 -21.91 5.89 10.73
C VAL A 183 -22.23 5.09 12.00
N GLN A 184 -22.47 5.74 13.13
CA GLN A 184 -22.64 5.07 14.42
C GLN A 184 -23.78 4.04 14.42
N ASP A 185 -24.86 4.31 13.67
CA ASP A 185 -26.03 3.42 13.57
C ASP A 185 -25.73 2.13 12.79
N LEU A 186 -24.65 2.13 12.01
CA LEU A 186 -24.13 0.97 11.29
C LEU A 186 -23.07 0.20 12.09
N ILE A 187 -22.64 0.67 13.26
CA ILE A 187 -21.57 0.05 14.05
C ILE A 187 -22.15 -0.65 15.27
N VAL A 188 -21.76 -1.90 15.48
CA VAL A 188 -22.12 -2.63 16.71
C VAL A 188 -21.18 -2.22 17.84
N VAL A 189 -21.63 -1.23 18.63
CA VAL A 189 -20.91 -0.75 19.80
C VAL A 189 -21.37 -1.50 21.05
N VAL A 190 -20.46 -2.27 21.65
CA VAL A 190 -20.75 -2.96 22.93
C VAL A 190 -20.62 -2.00 24.13
N HIS A 191 -19.68 -1.05 24.05
CA HIS A 191 -19.41 -0.03 25.07
C HIS A 191 -18.86 1.23 24.41
N TRP A 192 -19.09 2.42 24.99
CA TRP A 192 -18.53 3.69 24.48
C TRP A 192 -17.01 3.68 24.34
N VAL A 193 -16.32 2.90 25.19
CA VAL A 193 -14.87 2.69 25.12
C VAL A 193 -14.47 1.95 23.84
N SER A 194 -15.28 0.98 23.37
CA SER A 194 -15.04 0.29 22.11
C SER A 194 -15.11 1.25 20.93
N TRP A 195 -16.07 2.19 20.94
CA TRP A 195 -16.23 3.17 19.88
C TRP A 195 -14.95 4.00 19.64
N ILE A 196 -14.31 4.47 20.72
CA ILE A 196 -13.07 5.25 20.63
C ILE A 196 -11.85 4.36 20.40
N LEU A 197 -11.62 3.38 21.27
CA LEU A 197 -10.37 2.62 21.29
C LEU A 197 -10.25 1.58 20.18
N LYS A 198 -11.37 1.12 19.62
CA LYS A 198 -11.37 0.21 18.46
C LYS A 198 -11.62 0.97 17.18
N ASP A 199 -12.80 1.57 17.01
CA ASP A 199 -13.26 2.00 15.68
C ASP A 199 -12.55 3.28 15.20
N VAL A 200 -12.48 4.32 16.04
CA VAL A 200 -11.75 5.57 15.70
C VAL A 200 -10.25 5.29 15.52
N MET A 201 -9.65 4.52 16.43
CA MET A 201 -8.24 4.16 16.34
C MET A 201 -7.92 3.32 15.10
N MET A 202 -8.75 2.34 14.75
CA MET A 202 -8.60 1.53 13.55
C MET A 202 -8.64 2.40 12.30
N LEU A 203 -9.66 3.25 12.18
CA LEU A 203 -9.84 4.11 11.00
C LEU A 203 -8.68 5.11 10.87
N SER A 204 -8.29 5.77 11.96
CA SER A 204 -7.11 6.65 11.98
C SER A 204 -5.85 5.91 11.55
N SER A 205 -5.66 4.69 12.04
CA SER A 205 -4.52 3.84 11.71
C SER A 205 -4.46 3.47 10.22
N VAL A 206 -5.60 3.16 9.60
CA VAL A 206 -5.69 2.90 8.15
C VAL A 206 -5.40 4.16 7.34
N ILE A 207 -5.97 5.31 7.75
CA ILE A 207 -5.75 6.58 7.06
C ILE A 207 -4.29 7.02 7.15
N PHE A 208 -3.61 6.89 8.29
CA PHE A 208 -2.18 7.20 8.40
C PHE A 208 -1.30 6.32 7.51
N MET A 209 -1.66 5.05 7.33
CA MET A 209 -0.97 4.15 6.41
C MET A 209 -1.18 4.57 4.95
N LEU A 210 -2.43 4.84 4.56
CA LEU A 210 -2.73 5.33 3.22
C LEU A 210 -2.04 6.67 2.95
N LEU A 211 -2.00 7.56 3.94
CA LEU A 211 -1.28 8.83 3.85
C LEU A 211 0.22 8.59 3.64
N TYR A 212 0.85 7.69 4.40
CA TYR A 212 2.25 7.31 4.16
C TYR A 212 2.47 6.79 2.75
N TRP A 213 1.59 5.91 2.27
CA TRP A 213 1.66 5.34 0.92
C TRP A 213 1.58 6.41 -0.16
N VAL A 214 0.56 7.26 -0.10
CA VAL A 214 0.32 8.33 -1.07
C VAL A 214 1.50 9.29 -1.11
N LEU A 215 1.99 9.73 0.06
CA LEU A 215 3.11 10.66 0.14
C LEU A 215 4.40 10.05 -0.36
N SER A 216 4.70 8.80 0.02
CA SER A 216 5.88 8.09 -0.46
C SER A 216 5.81 7.88 -1.98
N ALA A 217 4.65 7.50 -2.51
CA ALA A 217 4.45 7.34 -3.94
C ALA A 217 4.61 8.67 -4.68
N PHE A 218 4.07 9.76 -4.15
CA PHE A 218 4.19 11.09 -4.74
C PHE A 218 5.65 11.54 -4.85
N GLU A 219 6.46 11.37 -3.80
CA GLU A 219 7.88 11.72 -3.85
C GLU A 219 8.67 10.85 -4.83
N LEU A 220 8.40 9.54 -4.87
CA LEU A 220 9.04 8.65 -5.85
C LEU A 220 8.63 9.00 -7.29
N ILE A 221 7.38 9.41 -7.52
CA ILE A 221 6.91 9.89 -8.81
C ILE A 221 7.63 11.19 -9.20
N ASN A 222 7.74 12.16 -8.30
CA ASN A 222 8.43 13.43 -8.56
C ASN A 222 9.90 13.19 -8.95
N ILE A 223 10.58 12.29 -8.26
CA ILE A 223 11.97 11.91 -8.59
C ILE A 223 12.02 11.21 -9.94
N GLY A 224 11.07 10.32 -10.24
CA GLY A 224 10.95 9.70 -11.56
C GLY A 224 10.75 10.70 -12.69
N GLU A 225 9.89 11.70 -12.50
CA GLU A 225 9.68 12.79 -13.46
C GLU A 225 10.92 13.67 -13.62
N LEU A 226 11.64 13.95 -12.53
CA LEU A 226 12.90 14.69 -12.59
C LEU A 226 13.96 13.93 -13.39
N ILE A 227 14.12 12.62 -13.17
CA ILE A 227 15.02 11.77 -13.95
C ILE A 227 14.61 11.78 -15.42
N LYS A 228 13.32 11.63 -15.72
CA LYS A 228 12.79 11.69 -17.10
C LYS A 228 13.14 13.00 -17.78
N LEU A 229 12.91 14.11 -17.09
CA LEU A 229 13.20 15.46 -17.59
C LEU A 229 14.69 15.61 -17.89
N ARG A 230 15.57 15.15 -17.00
CA ARG A 230 17.03 15.15 -17.24
C ARG A 230 17.45 14.28 -18.42
N ILE A 231 16.89 13.08 -18.56
CA ILE A 231 17.14 12.24 -19.74
C ILE A 231 16.73 12.99 -21.02
N SER A 232 15.56 13.62 -21.03
CA SER A 232 15.09 14.38 -22.19
C SER A 232 15.98 15.58 -22.52
N GLU A 233 16.39 16.36 -21.51
CA GLU A 233 17.27 17.52 -21.68
C GLU A 233 18.66 17.13 -22.18
N GLU A 234 19.26 16.09 -21.60
CA GLU A 234 20.66 15.71 -21.84
C GLU A 234 20.85 14.75 -23.03
N LEU A 235 19.82 13.96 -23.40
CA LEU A 235 19.95 12.89 -24.38
C LEU A 235 19.05 13.03 -25.62
N CYS A 236 17.96 13.80 -25.54
CA CYS A 236 17.01 13.95 -26.65
C CYS A 236 17.10 15.31 -27.38
N SER A 237 17.79 16.31 -26.81
CA SER A 237 17.93 17.61 -27.46
C SER A 237 18.83 17.53 -28.70
N LEU A 238 18.35 18.11 -29.82
CA LEU A 238 19.00 18.06 -31.13
C LEU A 238 20.36 18.78 -31.18
N GLU A 239 20.61 19.65 -30.21
CA GLU A 239 21.79 20.52 -30.14
C GLU A 239 22.97 19.89 -29.39
N VAL A 240 22.77 18.77 -28.68
CA VAL A 240 23.82 18.21 -27.82
C VAL A 240 24.78 17.34 -28.64
N LYS A 241 25.96 17.90 -28.92
CA LYS A 241 27.13 17.17 -29.40
C LYS A 241 28.01 16.81 -28.19
N ASN A 242 28.48 15.56 -28.14
CA ASN A 242 29.39 15.03 -27.12
C ASN A 242 28.81 14.89 -25.69
N VAL A 243 27.78 14.05 -25.53
CA VAL A 243 27.36 13.60 -24.18
C VAL A 243 28.43 12.70 -23.58
N GLU A 244 28.91 13.03 -22.38
CA GLU A 244 29.83 12.18 -21.63
C GLU A 244 29.13 10.92 -21.12
N ALA A 245 29.76 9.76 -21.27
CA ALA A 245 29.25 8.49 -20.74
C ALA A 245 29.06 8.50 -19.21
N SER A 246 29.83 9.32 -18.49
CA SER A 246 29.70 9.56 -17.04
C SER A 246 28.29 10.03 -16.65
N LYS A 247 27.73 11.01 -17.37
CA LYS A 247 26.41 11.58 -17.10
C LYS A 247 25.28 10.56 -17.31
N ILE A 248 25.37 9.78 -18.39
CA ILE A 248 24.40 8.72 -18.69
C ILE A 248 24.43 7.65 -17.60
N ARG A 249 25.63 7.31 -17.11
CA ARG A 249 25.82 6.40 -15.99
C ARG A 249 25.20 6.94 -14.71
N ASP A 250 25.36 8.22 -14.42
CA ASP A 250 24.80 8.83 -13.20
C ASP A 250 23.26 8.85 -13.26
N LEU A 251 22.66 9.16 -14.42
CA LEU A 251 21.21 9.04 -14.64
C LEU A 251 20.71 7.60 -14.46
N ARG A 252 21.46 6.62 -14.99
CA ARG A 252 21.15 5.19 -14.79
C ARG A 252 21.21 4.81 -13.32
N MET A 253 22.21 5.28 -12.58
CA MET A 253 22.36 5.01 -11.14
C MET A 253 21.23 5.64 -10.33
N ALA A 254 20.82 6.88 -10.63
CA ALA A 254 19.66 7.52 -10.02
C ALA A 254 18.38 6.71 -10.26
N TRP A 255 18.16 6.26 -11.50
CA TRP A 255 17.01 5.44 -11.84
C TRP A 255 17.03 4.07 -11.15
N LEU A 256 18.19 3.40 -11.08
CA LEU A 256 18.33 2.13 -10.37
C LEU A 256 18.03 2.29 -8.87
N GLY A 257 18.51 3.37 -8.26
CA GLY A 257 18.18 3.73 -6.88
C GLY A 257 16.67 3.91 -6.69
N LEU A 258 16.01 4.59 -7.64
CA LEU A 258 14.56 4.80 -7.60
C LEU A 258 13.80 3.48 -7.68
N VAL A 259 14.16 2.59 -8.62
CA VAL A 259 13.57 1.26 -8.75
C VAL A 259 13.75 0.44 -7.47
N GLU A 260 14.94 0.50 -6.86
CA GLU A 260 15.22 -0.22 -5.61
C GLU A 260 14.36 0.32 -4.46
N MET A 261 14.19 1.63 -4.36
CA MET A 261 13.31 2.26 -3.37
C MET A 261 11.84 1.92 -3.59
N ILE A 262 11.35 1.92 -4.83
CA ILE A 262 9.98 1.50 -5.16
C ILE A 262 9.75 0.06 -4.71
N LYS A 263 10.67 -0.86 -5.04
CA LYS A 263 10.58 -2.28 -4.66
C LYS A 263 10.61 -2.46 -3.14
N LEU A 264 11.48 -1.73 -2.44
CA LEU A 264 11.61 -1.80 -0.99
C LEU A 264 10.38 -1.24 -0.28
N ASN A 265 9.84 -0.10 -0.73
CA ASN A 265 8.64 0.51 -0.17
C ASN A 265 7.42 -0.39 -0.39
N THR A 266 7.26 -0.93 -1.59
CA THR A 266 6.16 -1.86 -1.92
C THR A 266 6.24 -3.16 -1.11
N LYS A 267 7.44 -3.74 -0.97
CA LYS A 267 7.65 -4.95 -0.17
C LYS A 267 7.37 -4.74 1.33
N SER A 268 7.51 -3.51 1.82
CA SER A 268 7.31 -3.18 3.23
C SER A 268 5.85 -3.16 3.67
N TRP A 269 4.91 -3.09 2.73
CA TRP A 269 3.48 -2.96 2.98
C TRP A 269 2.66 -4.05 2.29
N SER A 270 3.33 -5.08 1.81
CA SER A 270 2.79 -6.04 0.86
C SER A 270 1.62 -6.84 1.46
N TYR A 271 1.80 -7.45 2.64
CA TYR A 271 0.79 -8.25 3.32
C TYR A 271 -0.30 -7.38 3.90
N ILE A 272 0.08 -6.28 4.54
CA ILE A 272 -0.88 -5.32 5.11
C ILE A 272 -1.84 -4.81 4.03
N PHE A 273 -1.35 -4.42 2.85
CA PHE A 273 -2.21 -3.99 1.75
C PHE A 273 -3.02 -5.13 1.15
N THR A 274 -2.49 -6.34 1.04
CA THR A 274 -3.29 -7.49 0.57
C THR A 274 -4.50 -7.72 1.47
N TYR A 275 -4.33 -7.76 2.81
CA TYR A 275 -5.45 -7.91 3.74
C TYR A 275 -6.38 -6.71 3.74
N MET A 276 -5.84 -5.50 3.62
CA MET A 276 -6.64 -4.29 3.51
C MET A 276 -7.54 -4.34 2.28
N VAL A 277 -6.99 -4.64 1.10
CA VAL A 277 -7.76 -4.75 -0.15
C VAL A 277 -8.87 -5.79 -0.03
N LEU A 278 -8.57 -6.99 0.46
CA LEU A 278 -9.57 -8.04 0.64
C LEU A 278 -10.72 -7.58 1.56
N THR A 279 -10.38 -6.88 2.64
CA THR A 279 -11.37 -6.32 3.57
C THR A 279 -12.20 -5.24 2.89
N LEU A 280 -11.58 -4.27 2.20
CA LEU A 280 -12.29 -3.18 1.53
C LEU A 280 -13.24 -3.73 0.46
N LEU A 281 -12.82 -4.74 -0.30
CA LEU A 281 -13.69 -5.41 -1.29
C LEU A 281 -14.91 -6.04 -0.64
N PHE A 282 -14.72 -6.78 0.45
CA PHE A 282 -15.84 -7.39 1.17
C PHE A 282 -16.78 -6.33 1.73
N VAL A 283 -16.24 -5.25 2.32
CA VAL A 283 -17.03 -4.13 2.83
C VAL A 283 -17.86 -3.50 1.71
N ILE A 284 -17.28 -3.21 0.54
CA ILE A 284 -18.02 -2.64 -0.60
C ILE A 284 -19.17 -3.55 -1.04
N ILE A 285 -18.95 -4.87 -1.09
CA ILE A 285 -20.00 -5.85 -1.46
C ILE A 285 -21.13 -5.78 -0.44
N MET A 286 -20.83 -5.86 0.86
CA MET A 286 -21.86 -5.82 1.90
C MET A 286 -22.61 -4.49 1.86
N THR A 287 -21.93 -3.35 1.92
CA THR A 287 -22.61 -2.04 2.00
C THR A 287 -23.41 -1.73 0.74
N SER A 288 -22.93 -2.10 -0.45
CA SER A 288 -23.69 -1.92 -1.69
C SER A 288 -24.91 -2.85 -1.75
N PHE A 289 -24.78 -4.09 -1.28
CA PHE A 289 -25.91 -5.01 -1.20
C PHE A 289 -26.98 -4.51 -0.21
N GLY A 290 -26.58 -4.00 0.95
CA GLY A 290 -27.49 -3.43 1.94
C GLY A 290 -28.23 -2.23 1.38
N PHE A 291 -27.50 -1.30 0.74
CA PHE A 291 -28.08 -0.12 0.10
C PHE A 291 -29.11 -0.51 -0.97
N ILE A 292 -28.76 -1.41 -1.89
CA ILE A 292 -29.70 -1.86 -2.95
C ILE A 292 -30.90 -2.58 -2.33
N SER A 293 -30.69 -3.38 -1.29
CA SER A 293 -31.77 -4.11 -0.63
C SER A 293 -32.81 -3.17 0.00
N ILE A 294 -32.38 -2.10 0.67
CA ILE A 294 -33.29 -1.08 1.23
C ILE A 294 -34.00 -0.33 0.09
N LEU A 295 -33.25 0.07 -0.93
CA LEU A 295 -33.80 0.79 -2.08
C LEU A 295 -34.91 -0.01 -2.76
N VAL A 296 -34.73 -1.32 -2.94
CA VAL A 296 -35.71 -2.19 -3.60
C VAL A 296 -36.87 -2.59 -2.69
N LYS A 297 -36.61 -2.91 -1.40
CA LYS A 297 -37.66 -3.40 -0.49
C LYS A 297 -38.52 -2.28 0.11
N GLU A 298 -37.87 -1.20 0.53
CA GLU A 298 -38.51 -0.12 1.30
C GLU A 298 -38.76 1.13 0.46
N ASN A 299 -38.27 1.17 -0.79
CA ASN A 299 -38.27 2.36 -1.64
C ASN A 299 -37.68 3.60 -0.92
N ARG A 300 -36.72 3.36 -0.03
CA ARG A 300 -36.08 4.37 0.82
C ARG A 300 -34.61 4.48 0.45
N PHE A 301 -34.09 5.70 0.52
CA PHE A 301 -32.68 5.97 0.32
C PHE A 301 -31.94 5.99 1.66
N ASP A 302 -31.01 5.06 1.86
CA ASP A 302 -30.15 5.02 3.04
C ASP A 302 -28.81 5.70 2.72
N PHE A 303 -28.63 6.92 3.26
CA PHE A 303 -27.44 7.73 3.00
C PHE A 303 -26.20 7.16 3.67
N ASP A 304 -26.33 6.46 4.79
CA ASP A 304 -25.18 5.99 5.58
C ASP A 304 -24.49 4.82 4.87
N LEU A 305 -25.27 3.84 4.38
CA LEU A 305 -24.73 2.71 3.62
C LEU A 305 -24.10 3.15 2.30
N LEU A 306 -24.71 4.13 1.62
CA LEU A 306 -24.14 4.70 0.40
C LEU A 306 -22.83 5.44 0.70
N PHE A 307 -22.81 6.26 1.75
CA PHE A 307 -21.64 7.01 2.17
C PHE A 307 -20.46 6.08 2.49
N VAL A 308 -20.69 5.00 3.24
CA VAL A 308 -19.66 3.99 3.52
C VAL A 308 -19.18 3.34 2.22
N SER A 309 -20.10 2.90 1.35
CA SER A 309 -19.73 2.24 0.09
C SER A 309 -18.84 3.12 -0.80
N LEU A 310 -19.23 4.38 -1.00
CA LEU A 310 -18.47 5.34 -1.79
C LEU A 310 -17.13 5.68 -1.15
N SER A 311 -17.09 5.86 0.17
CA SER A 311 -15.85 6.16 0.90
C SER A 311 -14.83 5.02 0.76
N VAL A 312 -15.26 3.77 0.95
CA VAL A 312 -14.40 2.59 0.85
C VAL A 312 -13.95 2.35 -0.61
N ALA A 313 -14.81 2.60 -1.58
CA ALA A 313 -14.46 2.57 -2.99
C ALA A 313 -13.41 3.65 -3.35
N ALA A 314 -13.56 4.86 -2.83
CA ALA A 314 -12.61 5.96 -3.03
C ALA A 314 -11.23 5.65 -2.41
N LEU A 315 -11.19 5.11 -1.19
CA LEU A 315 -9.95 4.68 -0.55
C LEU A 315 -9.24 3.59 -1.36
N SER A 316 -10.00 2.61 -1.86
CA SER A 316 -9.46 1.55 -2.73
C SER A 316 -8.89 2.14 -4.01
N TYR A 317 -9.63 3.04 -4.68
CA TYR A 317 -9.20 3.70 -5.91
C TYR A 317 -7.88 4.45 -5.73
N ILE A 318 -7.75 5.27 -4.68
CA ILE A 318 -6.53 6.05 -4.39
C ILE A 318 -5.32 5.12 -4.28
N MET A 319 -5.46 3.99 -3.57
CA MET A 319 -4.36 3.05 -3.38
C MET A 319 -3.89 2.43 -4.71
N PHE A 320 -4.81 1.97 -5.55
CA PHE A 320 -4.49 1.39 -6.87
C PHE A 320 -3.95 2.44 -7.85
N GLU A 321 -4.48 3.66 -7.83
CA GLU A 321 -4.03 4.76 -8.68
C GLU A 321 -2.58 5.17 -8.36
N CYS A 322 -2.21 5.24 -7.08
CA CYS A 322 -0.82 5.49 -6.68
C CYS A 322 0.13 4.39 -7.19
N GLY A 323 -0.27 3.12 -7.06
CA GLY A 323 0.54 2.00 -7.57
C GLY A 323 0.69 2.04 -9.10
N HIS A 324 -0.39 2.38 -9.81
CA HIS A 324 -0.39 2.51 -11.26
C HIS A 324 0.54 3.65 -11.71
N ARG A 325 0.39 4.84 -11.14
CA ARG A 325 1.22 6.00 -11.48
C ARG A 325 2.68 5.75 -11.22
N LEU A 326 3.02 5.10 -10.09
CA LEU A 326 4.40 4.78 -9.76
C LEU A 326 5.05 3.87 -10.80
N THR A 327 4.35 2.82 -11.21
CA THR A 327 4.79 1.90 -12.28
C THR A 327 4.90 2.61 -13.63
N HIS A 328 3.92 3.46 -13.98
CA HIS A 328 3.89 4.18 -15.24
C HIS A 328 5.02 5.21 -15.36
N LYS A 329 5.16 6.08 -14.34
CA LYS A 329 6.10 7.20 -14.33
C LYS A 329 7.55 6.76 -14.20
N ALA A 330 7.84 5.84 -13.29
CA ALA A 330 9.21 5.36 -13.07
C ALA A 330 9.62 4.25 -14.05
N GLY A 331 8.66 3.60 -14.71
CA GLY A 331 8.90 2.49 -15.63
C GLY A 331 8.63 2.86 -17.08
N TYR A 332 7.35 2.96 -17.47
CA TYR A 332 6.94 3.15 -18.86
C TYR A 332 7.53 4.42 -19.49
N GLU A 333 7.35 5.58 -18.85
CA GLU A 333 7.80 6.86 -19.41
C GLU A 333 9.33 6.94 -19.51
N ILE A 334 10.08 6.30 -18.61
CA ILE A 334 11.54 6.23 -18.71
C ILE A 334 11.96 5.37 -19.90
N CYS A 335 11.35 4.19 -20.07
CA CYS A 335 11.60 3.32 -21.23
C CYS A 335 11.26 4.02 -22.56
N GLU A 336 10.17 4.78 -22.59
CA GLU A 336 9.75 5.56 -23.75
C GLU A 336 10.78 6.63 -24.11
N VAL A 337 11.20 7.46 -23.14
CA VAL A 337 12.20 8.52 -23.39
C VAL A 337 13.53 7.92 -23.81
N LEU A 338 13.99 6.82 -23.17
CA LEU A 338 15.21 6.11 -23.57
C LEU A 338 15.14 5.53 -25.00
N GLY A 339 13.94 5.17 -25.47
CA GLY A 339 13.69 4.73 -26.84
C GLY A 339 13.82 5.86 -27.88
N ASN A 340 13.58 7.11 -27.46
CA ASN A 340 13.62 8.29 -28.32
C ASN A 340 14.98 9.02 -28.32
N VAL A 341 16.00 8.45 -27.67
CA VAL A 341 17.34 9.04 -27.60
C VAL A 341 18.01 9.05 -28.98
N ASN A 342 18.58 10.20 -29.37
CA ASN A 342 19.32 10.31 -30.62
C ASN A 342 20.75 9.77 -30.47
N ILE A 343 20.93 8.51 -30.78
CA ILE A 343 22.21 7.80 -30.66
C ILE A 343 23.22 8.26 -31.72
N LEU A 344 22.79 8.85 -32.85
CA LEU A 344 23.68 9.10 -34.01
C LEU A 344 24.86 10.02 -33.67
N ASN A 345 24.61 11.04 -32.85
CA ASN A 345 25.58 12.10 -32.52
C ASN A 345 26.43 11.80 -31.26
N MET A 346 26.32 10.59 -30.70
CA MET A 346 27.01 10.21 -29.47
C MET A 346 28.33 9.47 -29.73
N ASP A 347 29.29 9.64 -28.81
CA ASP A 347 30.52 8.85 -28.79
C ASP A 347 30.25 7.37 -28.50
N LYS A 348 31.14 6.46 -28.91
CA LYS A 348 30.97 5.01 -28.74
C LYS A 348 30.72 4.61 -27.29
N ALA A 349 31.43 5.21 -26.33
CA ALA A 349 31.24 4.94 -24.91
C ALA A 349 29.84 5.36 -24.42
N ALA A 350 29.35 6.52 -24.87
CA ALA A 350 28.00 6.99 -24.55
C ALA A 350 26.91 6.11 -25.18
N LYS A 351 27.12 5.67 -26.44
CA LYS A 351 26.21 4.73 -27.13
C LYS A 351 26.08 3.40 -26.38
N GLU A 352 27.19 2.87 -25.87
CA GLU A 352 27.19 1.66 -25.06
C GLU A 352 26.45 1.86 -23.73
N GLU A 353 26.66 2.98 -23.06
CA GLU A 353 25.98 3.29 -21.79
C GLU A 353 24.46 3.47 -21.96
N VAL A 354 23.99 4.12 -23.04
CA VAL A 354 22.55 4.17 -23.37
C VAL A 354 21.99 2.77 -23.59
N LYS A 355 22.69 1.90 -24.31
CA LYS A 355 22.27 0.49 -24.48
C LYS A 355 22.19 -0.25 -23.16
N PHE A 356 23.18 -0.06 -22.27
CA PHE A 356 23.16 -0.65 -20.93
C PHE A 356 22.00 -0.12 -20.09
N PHE A 357 21.71 1.17 -20.16
CA PHE A 357 20.58 1.77 -19.46
C PHE A 357 19.25 1.23 -20.00
N THR A 358 19.01 1.24 -21.31
CA THR A 358 17.80 0.69 -21.91
C THR A 358 17.61 -0.81 -21.58
N LYS A 359 18.70 -1.59 -21.58
CA LYS A 359 18.64 -3.00 -21.16
C LYS A 359 18.29 -3.14 -19.69
N ALA A 360 18.91 -2.34 -18.82
CA ALA A 360 18.60 -2.33 -17.38
C ALA A 360 17.14 -1.91 -17.13
N ALA A 361 16.64 -0.92 -17.86
CA ALA A 361 15.26 -0.44 -17.80
C ALA A 361 14.25 -1.53 -18.14
N LYS A 362 14.50 -2.28 -19.22
CA LYS A 362 13.66 -3.41 -19.64
C LYS A 362 13.73 -4.59 -18.67
N MET A 363 14.91 -4.91 -18.13
CA MET A 363 15.08 -6.05 -17.20
C MET A 363 14.57 -5.76 -15.79
N ASN A 364 14.66 -4.51 -15.32
CA ASN A 364 14.31 -4.13 -13.95
C ASN A 364 13.09 -3.20 -13.90
N TYR A 365 12.05 -3.51 -14.67
CA TYR A 365 10.84 -2.71 -14.69
C TYR A 365 10.21 -2.59 -13.29
N PRO A 366 9.90 -1.37 -12.80
CA PRO A 366 9.40 -1.15 -11.44
C PRO A 366 7.91 -1.50 -11.33
N LEU A 367 7.59 -2.79 -11.33
CA LEU A 367 6.23 -3.28 -11.06
C LEU A 367 5.90 -3.13 -9.57
N VAL A 368 4.83 -2.40 -9.27
CA VAL A 368 4.25 -2.36 -7.92
C VAL A 368 3.36 -3.58 -7.73
N THR A 369 3.79 -4.52 -6.88
CA THR A 369 3.05 -5.74 -6.56
C THR A 369 2.68 -5.82 -5.07
N LEU A 370 1.43 -6.14 -4.77
CA LEU A 370 0.93 -6.37 -3.41
C LEU A 370 1.14 -7.84 -3.06
N GLY A 371 2.20 -8.11 -2.30
CA GLY A 371 2.51 -9.45 -1.77
C GLY A 371 2.90 -10.48 -2.84
N GLY A 372 3.18 -10.04 -4.07
CA GLY A 372 3.33 -10.92 -5.24
C GLY A 372 2.03 -11.52 -5.76
N VAL A 373 0.88 -11.16 -5.16
CA VAL A 373 -0.44 -11.69 -5.50
C VAL A 373 -1.16 -10.80 -6.52
N PHE A 374 -1.10 -9.47 -6.32
CA PHE A 374 -1.76 -8.51 -7.19
C PHE A 374 -0.78 -7.49 -7.74
N ILE A 375 -0.94 -7.09 -9.00
CA ILE A 375 -0.28 -5.90 -9.55
C ILE A 375 -1.19 -4.71 -9.23
N ALA A 376 -0.66 -3.70 -8.54
CA ALA A 376 -1.43 -2.50 -8.22
C ALA A 376 -1.55 -1.61 -9.47
N ASN A 377 -2.54 -1.90 -10.32
CA ASN A 377 -2.83 -1.13 -11.52
C ASN A 377 -4.33 -0.89 -11.70
N ARG A 378 -4.69 -0.02 -12.64
CA ARG A 378 -6.10 0.26 -12.97
C ARG A 378 -6.86 -0.96 -13.47
N ALA A 379 -6.20 -1.87 -14.18
CA ALA A 379 -6.83 -3.10 -14.68
C ALA A 379 -7.28 -4.02 -13.53
N ALA A 380 -6.47 -4.16 -12.47
CA ALA A 380 -6.83 -4.90 -11.27
C ALA A 380 -8.03 -4.25 -10.57
N MET A 381 -8.08 -2.92 -10.49
CA MET A 381 -9.24 -2.21 -9.96
C MET A 381 -10.50 -2.46 -10.79
N THR A 382 -10.42 -2.36 -12.13
CA THR A 382 -11.56 -2.65 -13.02
C THR A 382 -12.04 -4.10 -12.87
N SER A 383 -11.12 -5.05 -12.77
CA SER A 383 -11.44 -6.46 -12.51
C SER A 383 -12.17 -6.64 -11.17
N MET A 384 -11.68 -5.99 -10.12
CA MET A 384 -12.32 -6.02 -8.79
C MET A 384 -13.72 -5.41 -8.82
N VAL A 385 -13.91 -4.27 -9.48
CA VAL A 385 -15.23 -3.64 -9.64
C VAL A 385 -16.18 -4.56 -10.41
N SER A 386 -15.71 -5.19 -11.48
CA SER A 386 -16.50 -6.17 -12.23
C SER A 386 -16.91 -7.34 -11.34
N SER A 387 -15.99 -7.90 -10.54
CA SER A 387 -16.31 -8.97 -9.59
C SER A 387 -17.31 -8.54 -8.51
N ILE A 388 -17.19 -7.31 -7.98
CA ILE A 388 -18.17 -6.75 -7.04
C ILE A 388 -19.56 -6.72 -7.68
N VAL A 389 -19.68 -6.16 -8.89
CA VAL A 389 -20.97 -6.07 -9.60
C VAL A 389 -21.54 -7.46 -9.87
N THR A 390 -20.73 -8.41 -10.34
CA THR A 390 -21.16 -9.80 -10.55
C THR A 390 -21.65 -10.44 -9.25
N ASN A 391 -20.92 -10.29 -8.14
CA ASN A 391 -21.32 -10.82 -6.85
C ASN A 391 -22.62 -10.17 -6.34
N LEU A 392 -22.78 -8.86 -6.53
CA LEU A 392 -24.03 -8.16 -6.19
C LEU A 392 -25.21 -8.71 -6.99
N ILE A 393 -25.05 -8.91 -8.30
CA ILE A 393 -26.09 -9.50 -9.15
C ILE A 393 -26.45 -10.90 -8.66
N VAL A 394 -25.44 -11.75 -8.39
CA VAL A 394 -25.68 -13.11 -7.88
C VAL A 394 -26.43 -13.09 -6.56
N ILE A 395 -25.99 -12.28 -5.59
CA ILE A 395 -26.63 -12.21 -4.26
C ILE A 395 -28.06 -11.66 -4.38
N LEU A 396 -28.32 -10.72 -5.27
CA LEU A 396 -29.67 -10.19 -5.52
C LEU A 396 -30.58 -11.21 -6.23
N GLN A 397 -30.02 -12.06 -7.08
CA GLN A 397 -30.73 -13.10 -7.83
C GLN A 397 -30.97 -14.38 -7.02
N LEU A 398 -30.23 -14.60 -5.93
CA LEU A 398 -30.47 -15.73 -5.04
C LEU A 398 -31.95 -15.67 -4.59
N PRO A 399 -32.73 -16.74 -4.85
CA PRO A 399 -34.15 -16.76 -4.48
C PRO A 399 -34.30 -16.47 -2.98
N LYS A 400 -35.09 -15.45 -2.65
CA LYS A 400 -35.41 -15.09 -1.26
C LYS A 400 -36.25 -16.17 -0.54
N ASP A 401 -36.67 -17.21 -1.25
CA ASP A 401 -37.51 -18.27 -0.74
C ASP A 401 -36.70 -19.46 -0.22
N SER A 402 -36.41 -19.43 1.07
CA SER A 402 -36.11 -20.63 1.85
C SER A 402 -37.28 -21.64 1.87
N SER A 403 -38.44 -21.30 1.32
CA SER A 403 -39.55 -22.21 1.02
C SER A 403 -39.30 -23.09 -0.23
N SER A 404 -38.49 -22.64 -1.20
CA SER A 404 -38.23 -23.38 -2.44
C SER A 404 -37.26 -24.56 -2.25
N PHE A 405 -36.33 -24.47 -1.29
CA PHE A 405 -35.44 -25.58 -0.92
C PHE A 405 -36.16 -26.67 -0.12
N VAL A 406 -37.16 -26.30 0.69
CA VAL A 406 -38.00 -27.27 1.43
C VAL A 406 -38.99 -27.97 0.49
N HIS A 407 -39.51 -27.28 -0.53
CA HIS A 407 -40.37 -27.92 -1.54
C HIS A 407 -39.63 -28.94 -2.42
N LEU A 408 -38.33 -28.75 -2.71
CA LEU A 408 -37.52 -29.76 -3.40
C LEU A 408 -37.20 -30.99 -2.53
N SER A 409 -37.01 -30.80 -1.22
CA SER A 409 -36.84 -31.91 -0.26
C SER A 409 -38.14 -32.69 0.01
N ASN A 410 -39.29 -32.01 -0.03
CA ASN A 410 -40.59 -32.67 0.17
C ASN A 410 -41.12 -33.30 -1.12
N ALA A 411 -40.76 -32.77 -2.30
CA ALA A 411 -41.06 -33.39 -3.59
C ALA A 411 -40.25 -34.67 -3.81
N SER A 412 -39.02 -34.78 -3.29
CA SER A 412 -38.24 -36.04 -3.36
C SER A 412 -38.69 -37.10 -2.35
N ASN A 413 -39.38 -36.71 -1.28
CA ASN A 413 -39.93 -37.66 -0.30
C ASN A 413 -41.32 -38.18 -0.67
N ASN A 414 -42.07 -37.48 -1.53
CA ASN A 414 -43.40 -37.89 -1.96
C ASN A 414 -43.43 -38.70 -3.28
N THR A 415 -42.29 -38.97 -3.90
CA THR A 415 -42.19 -39.83 -5.10
C THR A 415 -41.84 -41.29 -4.80
N ASN A 416 -41.85 -41.72 -3.53
CA ASN A 416 -41.61 -43.11 -3.11
C ASN A 416 -42.81 -43.79 -2.43
N ILE A 417 -44.03 -43.27 -2.58
CA ILE A 417 -45.26 -43.98 -2.18
C ILE A 417 -46.33 -43.81 -3.27
N ALA A 418 -46.26 -44.66 -4.29
CA ALA A 418 -47.39 -45.21 -5.05
C ALA A 418 -46.87 -46.36 -5.93
#